data_AF-A0A367IL72-F1
#
_entry.id   AF-A0A367IL72-F1
#
_cell.length_a   1.000
_cell.length_b   1.000
_cell.length_c   1.000
_cell.angle_alpha   90.00
_cell.angle_beta   90.00
_cell.angle_gamma   90.00
#
_symmetry.space_group_name_H-M   'P 1'
#
loop_
_entity.id
_entity.type
_entity.pdbx_description
1 polymer ?
#
loop_
_entity_poly.entity_id
_entity_poly.type
_entity_poly.pdbx_seq_one_letter_code
_entity_poly.pdbx_strand_id
1 'polypeptide(L)'
;GTTVYLADRRFDMLPSVLSERVCSLRHKVDRYAVSVIWTMDKNHNVIDTWFGRTIIKSSCEMEYEQAQQLLDGKQTATGLDSSLCKKLKPSLIKLAQVLRVIRKRRLAKGALELEGSEVKFKITDKHQITDINILFLIVHSHHCDYIDTIMEIHGLVAEAMILANASVGKRIYDGFKDTAILRHHPPPSAKQFERLVKAAKSRGFSVDFSSNKALSKSLEEITHGCKDNIEIARLLKTMATIAMNEAGYISSGHYPVNEYYHYGLALEFYTHFTSPIRRYADIIAHRQLLMCVQDPTTVKDAQERGSVMFKDRTISDICDNLNHKSRESKFAQRDSTELFQ
;
A
#
# COMPACT_ATOMS: atom_id res chain seq x y z
N GLY A 1 4.69 -8.25 -15.29
CA GLY A 1 5.23 -7.35 -14.26
C GLY A 1 4.19 -7.05 -13.20
N THR A 2 3.04 -6.54 -13.61
CA THR A 2 1.88 -6.23 -12.74
C THR A 2 0.59 -6.51 -13.51
N THR A 3 -0.51 -6.73 -12.80
CA THR A 3 -1.86 -6.64 -13.35
C THR A 3 -2.12 -5.20 -13.78
N VAL A 4 -2.76 -5.00 -14.93
CA VAL A 4 -3.15 -3.69 -15.46
C VAL A 4 -4.65 -3.50 -15.25
N TYR A 5 -5.03 -2.39 -14.62
CA TYR A 5 -6.43 -2.02 -14.39
C TYR A 5 -6.81 -0.91 -15.37
N LEU A 6 -7.85 -1.15 -16.16
CA LEU A 6 -8.49 -0.16 -17.02
C LEU A 6 -9.86 0.20 -16.44
N ALA A 7 -10.54 1.18 -17.04
CA ALA A 7 -11.85 1.62 -16.60
C ALA A 7 -12.91 0.51 -16.66
N ASP A 8 -12.86 -0.34 -17.69
CA ASP A 8 -13.85 -1.39 -17.98
C ASP A 8 -13.37 -2.82 -17.69
N ARG A 9 -12.06 -3.04 -17.64
CA ARG A 9 -11.50 -4.38 -17.56
C ARG A 9 -10.19 -4.43 -16.79
N ARG A 10 -9.77 -5.66 -16.47
CA ARG A 10 -8.51 -5.96 -15.79
C ARG A 10 -7.72 -6.99 -16.59
N PHE A 11 -6.45 -6.71 -16.85
CA PHE A 11 -5.52 -7.68 -17.44
C PHE A 11 -4.68 -8.31 -16.34
N ASP A 12 -5.01 -9.56 -16.01
CA ASP A 12 -4.35 -10.28 -14.93
C ASP A 12 -2.92 -10.68 -15.25
N MET A 13 -2.04 -10.52 -14.26
CA MET A 13 -0.65 -10.98 -14.34
C MET A 13 -0.56 -12.51 -14.39
N LEU A 14 -1.46 -13.20 -13.68
CA LEU A 14 -1.50 -14.66 -13.58
C LEU A 14 -2.79 -15.18 -14.21
N PRO A 15 -2.80 -16.42 -14.72
CA PRO A 15 -4.02 -17.07 -15.21
C PRO A 15 -5.13 -17.10 -14.14
N SER A 16 -6.40 -16.97 -14.56
CA SER A 16 -7.58 -16.95 -13.67
C SER A 16 -7.67 -18.16 -12.74
N VAL A 17 -7.22 -19.33 -13.19
CA VAL A 17 -7.13 -20.54 -12.35
C VAL A 17 -6.29 -20.29 -11.10
N LEU A 18 -5.16 -19.58 -11.24
CA LEU A 18 -4.30 -19.22 -10.11
C LEU A 18 -4.86 -18.00 -9.35
N SER A 19 -5.16 -16.90 -10.05
CA SER A 19 -5.52 -15.64 -9.39
C SER A 19 -6.87 -15.68 -8.68
N GLU A 20 -7.87 -16.37 -9.24
CA GLU A 20 -9.26 -16.32 -8.74
C GLU A 20 -9.65 -17.56 -7.93
N ARG A 21 -9.07 -18.74 -8.25
CA ARG A 21 -9.46 -20.00 -7.60
C ARG A 21 -8.44 -20.46 -6.57
N VAL A 22 -7.20 -20.71 -7.00
CA VAL A 22 -6.18 -21.40 -6.17
C VAL A 22 -5.56 -20.46 -5.14
N CYS A 23 -5.12 -19.27 -5.55
CA CYS A 23 -4.39 -18.34 -4.67
C CYS A 23 -5.29 -17.36 -3.93
N SER A 24 -6.52 -17.11 -4.43
CA SER A 24 -7.47 -16.21 -3.78
C SER A 24 -7.90 -16.75 -2.41
N LEU A 25 -7.86 -15.91 -1.38
CA LEU A 25 -8.18 -16.26 0.00
C LEU A 25 -9.70 -16.29 0.25
N ARG A 26 -10.39 -17.21 -0.44
CA ARG A 26 -11.85 -17.35 -0.39
C ARG A 26 -12.36 -17.76 0.99
N HIS A 27 -13.55 -17.28 1.36
CA HIS A 27 -14.17 -17.64 2.64
C HIS A 27 -14.47 -19.14 2.73
N LYS A 28 -14.37 -19.71 3.93
CA LYS A 28 -14.72 -21.09 4.28
C LYS A 28 -13.98 -22.19 3.50
N VAL A 29 -12.90 -21.86 2.80
CA VAL A 29 -12.04 -22.83 2.12
C VAL A 29 -10.61 -22.74 2.66
N ASP A 30 -9.96 -23.89 2.81
CA ASP A 30 -8.56 -23.94 3.25
C ASP A 30 -7.65 -23.39 2.15
N ARG A 31 -6.70 -22.56 2.55
CA ARG A 31 -5.79 -21.84 1.64
C ARG A 31 -4.38 -21.80 2.22
N TYR A 32 -3.40 -22.07 1.37
CA TYR A 32 -2.00 -21.78 1.69
C TYR A 32 -1.77 -20.27 1.70
N ALA A 33 -1.02 -19.80 2.68
CA ALA A 33 -0.61 -18.42 2.82
C ALA A 33 0.86 -18.34 3.26
N VAL A 34 1.49 -17.20 2.99
CA VAL A 34 2.73 -16.79 3.64
C VAL A 34 2.35 -15.73 4.65
N SER A 35 2.56 -16.01 5.93
CA SER A 35 2.07 -15.20 7.03
C SER A 35 3.19 -14.41 7.70
N VAL A 36 2.83 -13.22 8.16
CA VAL A 36 3.63 -12.37 9.06
C VAL A 36 2.84 -12.28 10.35
N ILE A 37 3.42 -12.74 11.46
CA ILE A 37 2.78 -12.73 12.79
C ILE A 37 3.64 -11.88 13.71
N TRP A 38 3.04 -10.85 14.29
CA TRP A 38 3.72 -9.96 15.22
C TRP A 38 3.33 -10.28 16.66
N THR A 39 4.34 -10.34 17.53
CA THR A 39 4.14 -10.28 18.98
C THR A 39 4.34 -8.83 19.42
N MET A 40 3.35 -8.25 20.09
CA MET A 40 3.38 -6.84 20.50
C MET A 40 3.28 -6.67 22.00
N ASP A 41 3.92 -5.63 22.54
CA ASP A 41 3.78 -5.23 23.94
C ASP A 41 2.44 -4.52 24.22
N LYS A 42 2.21 -4.14 25.48
CA LYS A 42 1.03 -3.37 25.92
C LYS A 42 0.88 -1.99 25.25
N ASN A 43 1.98 -1.45 24.72
CA ASN A 43 1.99 -0.19 23.99
C ASN A 43 1.84 -0.42 22.48
N HIS A 44 1.65 -1.66 22.00
CA HIS A 44 1.63 -2.02 20.58
C HIS A 44 2.99 -1.80 19.88
N ASN A 45 4.11 -1.89 20.59
CA ASN A 45 5.42 -2.01 19.96
C ASN A 45 5.64 -3.46 19.54
N VAL A 46 6.16 -3.67 18.33
CA VAL A 46 6.55 -5.02 17.88
C VAL A 46 7.77 -5.48 18.67
N ILE A 47 7.63 -6.57 19.40
CA ILE A 47 8.72 -7.22 20.15
C ILE A 47 9.39 -8.27 19.27
N ASP A 48 8.58 -9.05 18.56
CA ASP A 48 9.04 -10.15 17.71
C ASP A 48 8.16 -10.27 16.46
N THR A 49 8.75 -10.82 15.39
CA THR A 49 8.05 -11.07 14.13
C THR A 49 8.38 -12.46 13.63
N TRP A 50 7.36 -13.33 13.57
CA TRP A 50 7.45 -14.64 12.95
C TRP A 50 7.01 -14.57 11.48
N PHE A 51 7.69 -15.31 10.62
CA PHE A 51 7.42 -15.41 9.20
C PHE A 51 7.40 -16.89 8.79
N GLY A 52 6.47 -17.28 7.93
CA GLY A 52 6.46 -18.64 7.41
C GLY A 52 5.22 -19.00 6.60
N ARG A 53 5.22 -20.22 6.06
CA ARG A 53 4.04 -20.78 5.39
C ARG A 53 3.01 -21.22 6.41
N THR A 54 1.75 -20.98 6.10
CA THR A 54 0.61 -21.35 6.94
C THR A 54 -0.53 -21.88 6.07
N ILE A 55 -1.45 -22.60 6.69
CA ILE A 55 -2.77 -22.88 6.12
C ILE A 55 -3.79 -22.05 6.91
N ILE A 56 -4.63 -21.31 6.20
CA ILE A 56 -5.69 -20.51 6.80
C ILE A 56 -7.04 -20.91 6.22
N LYS A 57 -8.11 -20.63 6.97
CA LYS A 57 -9.49 -20.73 6.51
C LYS A 57 -10.20 -19.43 6.85
N SER A 58 -10.38 -18.55 5.87
CA SER A 58 -11.01 -17.25 6.11
C SER A 58 -12.46 -17.46 6.58
N SER A 59 -12.84 -16.80 7.67
CA SER A 59 -14.20 -16.92 8.22
C SER A 59 -15.24 -16.24 7.33
N CYS A 60 -14.87 -15.16 6.64
CA CYS A 60 -15.74 -14.40 5.75
C CYS A 60 -14.95 -13.53 4.75
N GLU A 61 -15.61 -13.17 3.66
CA GLU A 61 -15.21 -12.08 2.77
C GLU A 61 -16.04 -10.86 3.17
N MET A 62 -15.42 -9.91 3.85
CA MET A 62 -16.09 -8.72 4.37
C MET A 62 -15.79 -7.52 3.46
N GLU A 63 -16.83 -6.80 3.06
CA GLU A 63 -16.71 -5.53 2.34
C GLU A 63 -16.28 -4.41 3.30
N TYR A 64 -15.71 -3.34 2.76
CA TYR A 64 -15.21 -2.24 3.60
C TYR A 64 -16.35 -1.56 4.36
N GLU A 65 -17.51 -1.41 3.73
CA GLU A 65 -18.74 -0.87 4.31
C GLU A 65 -19.20 -1.70 5.50
N GLN A 66 -19.16 -3.02 5.36
CA GLN A 66 -19.52 -3.95 6.43
C GLN A 66 -18.53 -3.87 7.61
N ALA A 67 -17.23 -3.79 7.32
CA ALA A 67 -16.20 -3.64 8.33
C ALA A 67 -16.32 -2.29 9.07
N GLN A 68 -16.57 -1.20 8.33
CA GLN A 68 -16.76 0.12 8.91
C GLN A 68 -18.00 0.14 9.81
N GLN A 69 -19.12 -0.44 9.39
CA GLN A 69 -20.31 -0.56 10.22
C GLN A 69 -20.06 -1.23 11.59
N LEU A 70 -19.28 -2.31 11.61
CA LEU A 70 -18.91 -2.98 12.87
C LEU A 70 -17.97 -2.12 13.72
N LEU A 71 -17.06 -1.39 13.07
CA LEU A 71 -16.14 -0.46 13.72
C LEU A 71 -16.88 0.74 14.34
N ASP A 72 -17.91 1.25 13.68
CA ASP A 72 -18.81 2.32 14.14
C ASP A 72 -19.78 1.87 15.25
N GLY A 73 -19.71 0.59 15.64
CA GLY A 73 -20.45 0.06 16.79
C GLY A 73 -21.74 -0.67 16.44
N LYS A 74 -22.13 -0.82 15.17
CA LYS A 74 -23.27 -1.69 14.81
C LYS A 74 -23.01 -3.12 15.28
N GLN A 75 -24.06 -3.80 15.75
CA GLN A 75 -23.93 -5.18 16.22
C GLN A 75 -23.88 -6.18 15.07
N THR A 76 -24.58 -5.85 13.98
CA THR A 76 -24.67 -6.67 12.77
C THR A 76 -24.45 -5.76 11.56
N ALA A 77 -23.54 -6.15 10.68
CA ALA A 77 -23.32 -5.46 9.42
C ALA A 77 -24.31 -5.96 8.35
N THR A 78 -24.63 -5.09 7.40
CA THR A 78 -25.57 -5.39 6.32
C THR A 78 -25.12 -6.62 5.52
N GLY A 79 -26.00 -7.61 5.37
CA GLY A 79 -25.71 -8.82 4.58
C GLY A 79 -24.81 -9.85 5.26
N LEU A 80 -24.40 -9.64 6.52
CA LEU A 80 -23.63 -10.60 7.30
C LEU A 80 -24.45 -11.21 8.43
N ASP A 81 -24.14 -12.46 8.75
CA ASP A 81 -24.76 -13.17 9.87
C ASP A 81 -24.42 -12.50 11.21
N SER A 82 -25.43 -12.37 12.07
CA SER A 82 -25.33 -11.70 13.38
C SER A 82 -24.36 -12.42 14.33
N SER A 83 -24.38 -13.75 14.34
CA SER A 83 -23.50 -14.54 15.21
C SER A 83 -22.03 -14.41 14.79
N LEU A 84 -21.77 -14.37 13.48
CA LEU A 84 -20.47 -14.11 12.91
C LEU A 84 -19.98 -12.69 13.24
N CYS A 85 -20.83 -11.67 13.09
CA CYS A 85 -20.50 -10.29 13.45
C CYS A 85 -20.10 -10.18 14.92
N LYS A 86 -20.87 -10.80 15.82
CA LYS A 86 -20.58 -10.85 17.26
C LYS A 86 -19.22 -11.49 17.57
N LYS A 87 -18.83 -12.52 16.80
CA LYS A 87 -17.53 -13.20 16.93
C LYS A 87 -16.36 -12.35 16.41
N LEU A 88 -16.53 -11.65 15.30
CA LEU A 88 -15.44 -10.91 14.62
C LEU A 88 -15.21 -9.51 15.18
N LYS A 89 -16.28 -8.84 15.62
CA LYS A 89 -16.25 -7.43 16.06
C LYS A 89 -15.18 -7.14 17.12
N PRO A 90 -14.99 -7.95 18.19
CA PRO A 90 -13.95 -7.67 19.18
C PRO A 90 -12.54 -7.64 18.58
N SER A 91 -12.23 -8.59 17.70
CA SER A 91 -10.93 -8.66 17.00
C SER A 91 -10.74 -7.49 16.04
N LEU A 92 -11.79 -7.08 15.32
CA LEU A 92 -11.75 -5.92 14.43
C LEU A 92 -11.48 -4.63 15.20
N ILE A 93 -12.18 -4.41 16.32
CA ILE A 93 -11.97 -3.23 17.18
C ILE A 93 -10.55 -3.22 17.74
N LYS A 94 -10.05 -4.38 18.20
CA LYS A 94 -8.68 -4.49 18.73
C LYS A 94 -7.64 -4.21 17.63
N LEU A 95 -7.84 -4.74 16.43
CA LEU A 95 -6.98 -4.48 15.28
C LEU A 95 -6.96 -2.99 14.93
N ALA A 96 -8.12 -2.32 14.92
CA ALA A 96 -8.22 -0.88 14.68
C ALA A 96 -7.44 -0.07 15.74
N GLN A 97 -7.58 -0.40 17.02
CA GLN A 97 -6.83 0.24 18.10
C GLN A 97 -5.31 0.14 17.90
N VAL A 98 -4.82 -1.06 17.55
CA VAL A 98 -3.40 -1.32 17.29
C VAL A 98 -2.90 -0.48 16.11
N LEU A 99 -3.64 -0.52 14.99
CA LEU A 99 -3.24 0.14 13.75
C LEU A 99 -3.30 1.66 13.84
N ARG A 100 -4.23 2.24 14.62
CA ARG A 100 -4.25 3.69 14.93
C ARG A 100 -2.97 4.14 15.61
N VAL A 101 -2.46 3.35 16.58
CA VAL A 101 -1.20 3.67 17.29
C VAL A 101 0.00 3.57 16.34
N ILE A 102 0.06 2.53 15.50
CA ILE A 102 1.12 2.36 14.51
C ILE A 102 1.12 3.52 13.51
N ARG A 103 -0.05 3.88 12.97
CA ARG A 103 -0.21 5.03 12.07
C ARG A 103 0.30 6.31 12.73
N LYS A 104 -0.14 6.61 13.96
CA LYS A 104 0.30 7.81 14.69
C LYS A 104 1.83 7.89 14.82
N ARG A 105 2.50 6.76 15.10
CA ARG A 105 3.97 6.71 15.16
C ARG A 105 4.61 6.96 13.80
N ARG A 106 4.06 6.39 12.73
CA ARG A 106 4.57 6.58 11.37
C ARG A 106 4.44 8.04 10.92
N LEU A 107 3.31 8.69 11.21
CA LEU A 107 3.11 10.13 10.95
C LEU A 107 4.08 10.99 11.79
N ALA A 108 4.29 10.66 13.06
CA ALA A 108 5.25 11.37 13.92
C ALA A 108 6.71 11.28 13.42
N LYS A 109 7.03 10.25 12.63
CA LYS A 109 8.32 10.08 11.92
C LYS A 109 8.40 10.86 10.60
N GLY A 110 7.35 11.56 10.19
CA GLY A 110 7.31 12.38 8.98
C GLY A 110 6.77 11.67 7.74
N ALA A 111 5.99 10.60 7.89
CA ALA A 111 5.33 10.00 6.74
C ALA A 111 4.26 10.93 6.18
N LEU A 112 4.16 11.01 4.86
CA LEU A 112 3.32 11.97 4.18
C LEU A 112 1.93 11.39 3.91
N GLU A 113 0.91 12.19 4.18
CA GLU A 113 -0.47 11.93 3.75
C GLU A 113 -0.77 12.75 2.49
N LEU A 114 -0.26 12.25 1.37
CA LEU A 114 -0.48 12.85 0.06
C LEU A 114 -1.81 12.41 -0.52
N GLU A 115 -2.43 13.29 -1.31
CA GLU A 115 -3.67 12.97 -1.99
C GLU A 115 -3.42 12.03 -3.17
N GLY A 116 -4.26 11.00 -3.23
CA GLY A 116 -4.46 10.18 -4.43
C GLY A 116 -5.95 9.97 -4.61
N SER A 117 -6.45 10.10 -5.83
CA SER A 117 -7.81 9.78 -6.21
C SER A 117 -7.80 8.73 -7.31
N GLU A 118 -8.53 7.64 -7.13
CA GLU A 118 -8.84 6.68 -8.18
C GLU A 118 -10.27 6.92 -8.66
N VAL A 119 -10.46 7.13 -9.95
CA VAL A 119 -11.79 7.19 -10.56
C VAL A 119 -12.22 5.77 -10.92
N LYS A 120 -13.42 5.37 -10.49
CA LYS A 120 -14.04 4.08 -10.81
C LYS A 120 -15.36 4.32 -11.54
N PHE A 121 -15.59 3.58 -12.61
CA PHE A 121 -16.82 3.66 -13.40
C PHE A 121 -17.71 2.47 -13.04
N LYS A 122 -19.02 2.70 -12.84
CA LYS A 122 -19.99 1.60 -12.90
C LYS A 122 -20.42 1.44 -14.34
N ILE A 123 -20.14 0.27 -14.89
CA ILE A 123 -20.45 -0.07 -16.28
C ILE A 123 -21.45 -1.22 -16.25
N THR A 124 -22.54 -1.08 -17.01
CA THR A 124 -23.55 -2.12 -17.17
C THR A 124 -23.08 -3.21 -18.14
N ASP A 125 -23.77 -4.35 -18.15
CA ASP A 125 -23.50 -5.45 -19.11
C ASP A 125 -23.59 -5.01 -20.59
N LYS A 126 -24.29 -3.90 -20.86
CA LYS A 126 -24.38 -3.26 -22.19
C LYS A 126 -23.24 -2.27 -22.48
N HIS A 127 -22.19 -2.26 -21.67
CA HIS A 127 -21.04 -1.34 -21.75
C HIS A 127 -21.41 0.14 -21.65
N GLN A 128 -22.54 0.46 -21.01
CA GLN A 128 -22.93 1.85 -20.73
C GLN A 128 -22.48 2.24 -19.33
N ILE A 129 -21.82 3.39 -19.21
CA ILE A 129 -21.44 4.01 -17.95
C ILE A 129 -22.71 4.54 -17.29
N THR A 130 -23.03 4.04 -16.10
CA THR A 130 -24.21 4.49 -15.34
C THR A 130 -23.84 5.39 -14.17
N ASP A 131 -22.57 5.40 -13.76
CA ASP A 131 -22.12 6.14 -12.59
C ASP A 131 -20.59 6.33 -12.61
N ILE A 132 -20.11 7.44 -12.07
CA ILE A 132 -18.68 7.74 -11.90
C ILE A 132 -18.44 7.93 -10.41
N ASN A 133 -17.72 7.00 -9.79
CA ASN A 133 -17.35 7.06 -8.38
C ASN A 133 -15.88 7.48 -8.25
N ILE A 134 -15.62 8.62 -7.63
CA ILE A 134 -14.25 9.04 -7.29
C ILE A 134 -13.92 8.47 -5.91
N LEU A 135 -13.02 7.49 -5.86
CA LEU A 135 -12.46 6.95 -4.63
C LEU A 135 -11.19 7.73 -4.27
N PHE A 136 -11.30 8.64 -3.31
CA PHE A 136 -10.13 9.28 -2.72
C PHE A 136 -9.42 8.26 -1.82
N LEU A 137 -8.15 7.94 -2.12
CA LEU A 137 -7.37 6.93 -1.41
C LEU A 137 -6.86 7.42 -0.05
N ILE A 138 -6.73 8.74 0.14
CA ILE A 138 -6.33 9.37 1.41
C ILE A 138 -6.98 10.77 1.53
N VAL A 139 -8.03 10.89 2.33
CA VAL A 139 -8.42 12.15 2.99
C VAL A 139 -9.00 11.78 4.36
N HIS A 140 -8.29 12.13 5.44
CA HIS A 140 -8.89 12.19 6.78
C HIS A 140 -9.12 13.66 7.10
N SER A 141 -10.28 14.18 6.72
CA SER A 141 -10.83 15.35 7.40
C SER A 141 -12.11 14.90 8.04
N HIS A 142 -12.18 14.99 9.37
CA HIS A 142 -13.36 14.59 10.15
C HIS A 142 -14.59 15.48 9.90
N HIS A 143 -14.52 16.50 9.03
CA HIS A 143 -15.59 17.45 8.78
C HIS A 143 -15.73 17.72 7.26
N CYS A 144 -16.38 16.81 6.54
CA CYS A 144 -16.97 17.14 5.24
C CYS A 144 -18.20 16.26 5.05
N ASP A 145 -19.39 16.85 5.21
CA ASP A 145 -20.69 16.19 5.04
C ASP A 145 -21.01 15.87 3.56
N TYR A 146 -20.02 15.92 2.66
CA TYR A 146 -20.20 15.84 1.21
C TYR A 146 -19.35 14.79 0.47
N ILE A 147 -18.59 13.95 1.19
CA ILE A 147 -17.81 12.87 0.56
C ILE A 147 -18.10 11.54 1.27
N ASP A 148 -19.05 10.79 0.72
CA ASP A 148 -19.54 9.49 1.22
C ASP A 148 -18.54 8.32 1.14
N THR A 149 -17.26 8.52 0.79
CA THR A 149 -16.43 7.42 0.24
C THR A 149 -15.08 7.14 0.88
N ILE A 150 -14.68 7.76 2.01
CA ILE A 150 -13.47 7.34 2.74
C ILE A 150 -13.80 6.84 4.13
N MET A 151 -13.93 5.52 4.23
CA MET A 151 -14.07 4.83 5.49
C MET A 151 -12.71 4.66 6.17
N GLU A 152 -12.65 4.88 7.49
CA GLU A 152 -11.45 4.69 8.31
C GLU A 152 -10.77 3.33 8.05
N ILE A 153 -11.58 2.28 7.83
CA ILE A 153 -11.10 0.94 7.60
C ILE A 153 -10.14 0.81 6.40
N HIS A 154 -10.29 1.63 5.35
CA HIS A 154 -9.33 1.65 4.24
C HIS A 154 -7.94 2.06 4.72
N GLY A 155 -7.87 3.11 5.55
CA GLY A 155 -6.64 3.60 6.15
C GLY A 155 -6.00 2.58 7.09
N LEU A 156 -6.82 1.84 7.85
CA LEU A 156 -6.34 0.78 8.74
C LEU A 156 -5.76 -0.40 7.95
N VAL A 157 -6.45 -0.90 6.93
CA VAL A 157 -5.93 -1.98 6.07
C VAL A 157 -4.64 -1.55 5.40
N ALA A 158 -4.56 -0.32 4.87
CA ALA A 158 -3.33 0.22 4.31
C ALA A 158 -2.17 0.22 5.33
N GLU A 159 -2.43 0.62 6.59
CA GLU A 159 -1.42 0.60 7.64
C GLU A 159 -0.92 -0.81 7.97
N ALA A 160 -1.82 -1.79 8.02
CA ALA A 160 -1.44 -3.19 8.23
C ALA A 160 -0.55 -3.71 7.09
N MET A 161 -0.88 -3.36 5.85
CA MET A 161 -0.08 -3.74 4.68
C MET A 161 1.29 -3.04 4.68
N ILE A 162 1.36 -1.77 5.08
CA ILE A 162 2.63 -1.04 5.23
C ILE A 162 3.52 -1.74 6.27
N LEU A 163 2.97 -2.12 7.43
CA LEU A 163 3.73 -2.82 8.46
C LEU A 163 4.24 -4.19 7.99
N ALA A 164 3.41 -4.97 7.28
CA ALA A 164 3.81 -6.24 6.65
C ALA A 164 4.98 -6.04 5.68
N ASN A 165 4.81 -5.10 4.75
CA ASN A 165 5.80 -4.76 3.73
C ASN A 165 7.13 -4.26 4.34
N ALA A 166 7.08 -3.44 5.40
CA ALA A 166 8.25 -2.95 6.10
C ALA A 166 8.99 -4.08 6.83
N SER A 167 8.24 -4.93 7.56
CA SER A 167 8.79 -6.07 8.29
C SER A 167 9.48 -7.06 7.36
N VAL A 168 8.84 -7.36 6.22
CA VAL A 168 9.43 -8.23 5.19
C VAL A 168 10.63 -7.57 4.53
N GLY A 169 10.54 -6.29 4.16
CA GLY A 169 11.65 -5.54 3.54
C GLY A 169 12.91 -5.57 4.39
N LYS A 170 12.77 -5.35 5.71
CA LYS A 170 13.87 -5.50 6.67
C LYS A 170 14.39 -6.94 6.71
N ARG A 171 13.49 -7.93 6.83
CA ARG A 171 13.87 -9.35 6.95
C ARG A 171 14.63 -9.88 5.73
N ILE A 172 14.19 -9.52 4.52
CA ILE A 172 14.87 -9.94 3.28
C ILE A 172 16.22 -9.24 3.13
N TYR A 173 16.32 -7.95 3.47
CA TYR A 173 17.61 -7.26 3.45
C TYR A 173 18.61 -7.88 4.43
N ASP A 174 18.14 -8.33 5.60
CA ASP A 174 19.01 -8.99 6.57
C ASP A 174 19.53 -10.36 6.09
N GLY A 175 18.77 -11.08 5.24
CA GLY A 175 19.22 -12.34 4.64
C GLY A 175 19.91 -12.21 3.27
N PHE A 176 19.65 -11.12 2.53
CA PHE A 176 20.12 -10.87 1.15
C PHE A 176 20.66 -9.45 1.04
N LYS A 177 21.78 -9.16 1.72
CA LYS A 177 22.34 -7.80 1.82
C LYS A 177 22.57 -7.14 0.46
N ASP A 178 23.05 -7.92 -0.51
CA ASP A 178 23.45 -7.42 -1.83
C ASP A 178 22.45 -7.74 -2.94
N THR A 179 21.29 -8.34 -2.62
CA THR A 179 20.33 -8.73 -3.66
C THR A 179 18.86 -8.61 -3.24
N ALA A 180 18.58 -7.99 -2.10
CA ALA A 180 17.20 -7.81 -1.64
C ALA A 180 16.41 -6.93 -2.61
N ILE A 181 15.22 -7.38 -2.98
CA ILE A 181 14.27 -6.57 -3.75
C ILE A 181 13.60 -5.58 -2.80
N LEU A 182 13.99 -4.30 -2.90
CA LEU A 182 13.41 -3.23 -2.12
C LEU A 182 12.62 -2.28 -3.04
N ARG A 183 11.86 -1.38 -2.43
CA ARG A 183 11.16 -0.29 -3.10
C ARG A 183 11.41 0.99 -2.34
N HIS A 184 12.25 1.86 -2.91
CA HIS A 184 12.57 3.14 -2.32
C HIS A 184 11.67 4.26 -2.88
N HIS A 185 11.73 5.42 -2.26
CA HIS A 185 11.09 6.63 -2.74
C HIS A 185 12.05 7.78 -2.46
N PRO A 186 12.82 8.26 -3.45
CA PRO A 186 13.79 9.31 -3.23
C PRO A 186 13.11 10.65 -2.86
N PRO A 187 13.78 11.53 -2.10
CA PRO A 187 13.26 12.84 -1.76
C PRO A 187 13.05 13.68 -3.03
N PRO A 188 12.07 14.60 -3.05
CA PRO A 188 11.81 15.45 -4.21
C PRO A 188 12.94 16.44 -4.47
N SER A 189 13.07 16.88 -5.73
CA SER A 189 14.02 17.95 -6.09
C SER A 189 13.42 19.34 -5.88
N ALA A 190 14.25 20.32 -5.53
CA ALA A 190 13.83 21.71 -5.33
C ALA A 190 13.13 22.29 -6.58
N LYS A 191 13.58 21.91 -7.78
CA LYS A 191 12.99 22.35 -9.06
C LYS A 191 11.53 21.87 -9.22
N GLN A 192 11.22 20.64 -8.82
CA GLN A 192 9.85 20.11 -8.90
C GLN A 192 8.91 20.85 -7.93
N PHE A 193 9.42 21.30 -6.79
CA PHE A 193 8.66 21.98 -5.74
C PHE A 193 8.42 23.47 -5.99
N GLU A 194 9.13 24.09 -6.94
CA GLU A 194 9.05 25.53 -7.18
C GLU A 194 7.62 26.04 -7.42
N ARG A 195 6.83 25.28 -8.19
CA ARG A 195 5.43 25.62 -8.48
C ARG A 195 4.56 25.55 -7.22
N LEU A 196 4.73 24.52 -6.41
CA LEU A 196 4.02 24.36 -5.14
C LEU A 196 4.35 25.51 -4.19
N VAL A 197 5.64 25.83 -4.02
CA VAL A 197 6.09 26.90 -3.14
C VAL A 197 5.49 28.25 -3.56
N LYS A 198 5.48 28.56 -4.86
CA LYS A 198 4.86 29.78 -5.40
C LYS A 198 3.34 29.83 -5.14
N ALA A 199 2.64 28.71 -5.37
CA ALA A 199 1.20 28.62 -5.14
C ALA A 199 0.81 28.69 -3.66
N ALA A 200 1.58 28.05 -2.78
CA ALA A 200 1.37 28.13 -1.33
C ALA A 200 1.61 29.56 -0.83
N LYS A 201 2.68 30.22 -1.30
CA LYS A 201 3.03 31.59 -0.91
C LYS A 201 1.95 32.61 -1.31
N SER A 202 1.30 32.45 -2.47
CA SER A 202 0.20 33.33 -2.88
C SER A 202 -1.04 33.21 -1.99
N ARG A 203 -1.12 32.13 -1.19
CA ARG A 203 -2.16 31.89 -0.18
C ARG A 203 -1.66 32.12 1.25
N GLY A 204 -0.47 32.71 1.42
CA GLY A 204 0.09 33.04 2.73
C GLY A 204 0.77 31.88 3.46
N PHE A 205 1.03 30.76 2.78
CA PHE A 205 1.70 29.60 3.37
C PHE A 205 3.17 29.49 2.94
N SER A 206 4.00 28.98 3.84
CA SER A 206 5.37 28.53 3.55
C SER A 206 5.42 27.02 3.47
N VAL A 207 6.14 26.47 2.48
CA VAL A 207 6.37 25.03 2.34
C VAL A 207 7.84 24.73 2.60
N ASP A 208 8.12 24.04 3.71
CA ASP A 208 9.43 23.49 4.03
C ASP A 208 9.49 22.03 3.58
N PHE A 209 10.39 21.73 2.64
CA PHE A 209 10.62 20.38 2.13
C PHE A 209 12.04 19.88 2.41
N SER A 210 12.72 20.46 3.40
CA SER A 210 14.06 20.05 3.85
C SER A 210 14.11 18.60 4.37
N SER A 211 12.97 18.09 4.85
CA SER A 211 12.77 16.70 5.23
C SER A 211 11.30 16.30 5.02
N ASN A 212 11.02 15.01 5.01
CA ASN A 212 9.65 14.50 4.97
C ASN A 212 8.83 14.97 6.19
N LYS A 213 9.45 15.07 7.37
CA LYS A 213 8.80 15.60 8.57
C LYS A 213 8.45 17.08 8.45
N ALA A 214 9.38 17.89 7.93
CA ALA A 214 9.12 19.30 7.69
C ALA A 214 7.98 19.49 6.66
N LEU A 215 8.00 18.70 5.58
CA LEU A 215 6.95 18.74 4.57
C LEU A 215 5.59 18.31 5.12
N SER A 216 5.53 17.22 5.91
CA SER A 216 4.29 16.79 6.58
C SER A 216 3.71 17.93 7.40
N LYS A 217 4.56 18.59 8.21
CA LYS A 217 4.15 19.73 9.03
C LYS A 217 3.63 20.90 8.19
N SER A 218 4.31 21.28 7.10
CA SER A 218 3.82 22.34 6.21
C SER A 218 2.48 21.99 5.55
N LEU A 219 2.27 20.74 5.14
CA LEU A 219 1.00 20.30 4.55
C LEU A 219 -0.14 20.25 5.58
N GLU A 220 0.16 19.89 6.83
CA GLU A 220 -0.78 19.97 7.95
C GLU A 220 -1.18 21.43 8.26
N GLU A 221 -0.20 22.35 8.28
CA GLU A 221 -0.43 23.79 8.46
C GLU A 221 -1.30 24.37 7.33
N ILE A 222 -1.04 24.00 6.08
CA ILE A 222 -1.88 24.37 4.93
C ILE A 222 -3.31 23.84 5.13
N THR A 223 -3.45 22.57 5.51
CA THR A 223 -4.78 21.96 5.73
C THR A 223 -5.55 22.70 6.83
N HIS A 224 -4.87 23.07 7.91
CA HIS A 224 -5.49 23.77 9.03
C HIS A 224 -5.85 25.23 8.69
N GLY A 225 -4.99 25.92 7.94
CA GLY A 225 -5.22 27.31 7.53
C GLY A 225 -6.27 27.44 6.41
N CYS A 226 -6.53 26.38 5.65
CA CYS A 226 -7.54 26.34 4.59
C CYS A 226 -8.84 25.62 5.02
N LYS A 227 -9.18 25.56 6.31
CA LYS A 227 -10.42 24.91 6.78
C LYS A 227 -11.68 25.45 6.11
N ASP A 228 -11.74 26.75 5.85
CA ASP A 228 -12.87 27.40 5.17
C ASP A 228 -12.83 27.23 3.64
N ASN A 229 -11.76 26.67 3.09
CA ASN A 229 -11.59 26.43 1.66
C ASN A 229 -10.79 25.14 1.39
N ILE A 230 -11.45 24.01 1.62
CA ILE A 230 -10.89 22.66 1.51
C ILE A 230 -10.29 22.39 0.12
N GLU A 231 -10.86 22.97 -0.94
CA GLU A 231 -10.38 22.83 -2.31
C GLU A 231 -8.96 23.38 -2.52
N ILE A 232 -8.58 24.45 -1.81
CA ILE A 232 -7.21 24.98 -1.88
C ILE A 232 -6.23 24.02 -1.20
N ALA A 233 -6.58 23.49 -0.02
CA ALA A 233 -5.76 22.48 0.65
C ALA A 233 -5.56 21.26 -0.26
N ARG A 234 -6.65 20.84 -0.93
CA ARG A 234 -6.66 19.72 -1.88
C ARG A 234 -5.74 19.99 -3.07
N LEU A 235 -5.89 21.14 -3.71
CA LEU A 235 -5.02 21.55 -4.81
C LEU A 235 -3.53 21.55 -4.40
N LEU A 236 -3.18 22.14 -3.26
CA LEU A 236 -1.80 22.20 -2.80
C LEU A 236 -1.24 20.82 -2.44
N LYS A 237 -2.03 19.93 -1.84
CA LYS A 237 -1.64 18.53 -1.60
C LYS A 237 -1.44 17.77 -2.90
N THR A 238 -2.34 17.93 -3.87
CA THR A 238 -2.21 17.35 -5.21
C THR A 238 -0.96 17.84 -5.92
N MET A 239 -0.66 19.15 -5.84
CA MET A 239 0.59 19.71 -6.37
C MET A 239 1.83 19.12 -5.68
N ALA A 240 1.77 18.87 -4.37
CA ALA A 240 2.82 18.18 -3.65
C ALA A 240 3.00 16.74 -4.13
N THR A 241 1.90 16.00 -4.36
CA THR A 241 1.94 14.65 -4.95
C THR A 241 2.61 14.65 -6.32
N ILE A 242 2.25 15.59 -7.20
CA ILE A 242 2.81 15.72 -8.55
C ILE A 242 4.31 16.07 -8.51
N ALA A 243 4.73 16.87 -7.52
CA ALA A 243 6.12 17.28 -7.37
C ALA A 243 7.02 16.18 -6.75
N MET A 244 6.45 15.09 -6.22
CA MET A 244 7.22 13.96 -5.71
C MET A 244 7.94 13.22 -6.84
N ASN A 245 9.08 12.62 -6.48
CA ASN A 245 9.71 11.63 -7.34
C ASN A 245 8.92 10.33 -7.36
N GLU A 246 9.07 9.55 -8.43
CA GLU A 246 8.44 8.23 -8.50
C GLU A 246 9.15 7.25 -7.56
N ALA A 247 8.37 6.51 -6.76
CA ALA A 247 8.88 5.37 -6.00
C ALA A 247 9.16 4.18 -6.93
N GLY A 248 10.38 3.65 -6.88
CA GLY A 248 10.88 2.58 -7.75
C GLY A 248 11.36 1.36 -6.98
N TYR A 249 11.34 0.20 -7.63
CA TYR A 249 12.00 -1.01 -7.18
C TYR A 249 13.51 -0.91 -7.41
N ILE A 250 14.28 -1.43 -6.46
CA ILE A 250 15.75 -1.44 -6.50
C ILE A 250 16.28 -2.80 -6.04
N SER A 251 17.47 -3.17 -6.53
CA SER A 251 18.29 -4.22 -5.93
C SER A 251 19.20 -3.59 -4.87
N SER A 252 19.27 -4.19 -3.67
CA SER A 252 20.14 -3.67 -2.61
C SER A 252 21.64 -3.80 -2.90
N GLY A 253 22.09 -4.59 -3.88
CA GLY A 253 23.50 -4.60 -4.28
C GLY A 253 23.87 -3.46 -5.23
N HIS A 254 22.88 -2.88 -5.89
CA HIS A 254 23.09 -1.88 -6.94
C HIS A 254 22.96 -0.44 -6.44
N TYR A 255 22.44 -0.24 -5.23
CA TYR A 255 22.21 1.06 -4.61
C TYR A 255 22.90 1.12 -3.25
N PRO A 256 23.38 2.29 -2.80
CA PRO A 256 23.94 2.43 -1.45
C PRO A 256 22.82 2.48 -0.39
N VAL A 257 23.14 2.07 0.84
CA VAL A 257 22.15 1.91 1.94
C VAL A 257 21.37 3.18 2.27
N ASN A 258 22.01 4.35 2.14
CA ASN A 258 21.37 5.66 2.36
C ASN A 258 20.29 6.00 1.33
N GLU A 259 20.21 5.28 0.22
CA GLU A 259 19.21 5.48 -0.84
C GLU A 259 18.02 4.50 -0.76
N TYR A 260 18.00 3.59 0.22
CA TYR A 260 16.88 2.65 0.39
C TYR A 260 15.62 3.30 0.98
N TYR A 261 15.80 4.47 1.58
CA TYR A 261 14.75 5.16 2.33
C TYR A 261 13.52 5.43 1.46
N HIS A 262 12.35 5.15 2.03
CA HIS A 262 11.07 5.46 1.40
C HIS A 262 10.53 6.79 1.95
N TYR A 263 10.86 7.90 1.30
CA TYR A 263 10.55 9.28 1.72
C TYR A 263 9.09 9.45 2.17
N GLY A 264 8.13 9.07 1.31
CA GLY A 264 6.70 9.26 1.61
C GLY A 264 6.15 8.39 2.75
N LEU A 265 6.80 7.27 3.09
CA LEU A 265 6.33 6.37 4.17
C LEU A 265 7.13 6.51 5.47
N ALA A 266 8.24 7.26 5.43
CA ALA A 266 9.20 7.38 6.51
C ALA A 266 9.75 6.04 7.02
N LEU A 267 10.16 5.17 6.08
CA LEU A 267 10.68 3.82 6.36
C LEU A 267 12.07 3.63 5.75
N GLU A 268 12.98 3.02 6.52
CA GLU A 268 14.34 2.68 6.05
C GLU A 268 14.34 1.54 5.04
N PHE A 269 13.53 0.52 5.30
CA PHE A 269 13.36 -0.64 4.43
C PHE A 269 11.90 -0.81 4.09
N TYR A 270 11.60 -0.88 2.80
CA TYR A 270 10.27 -1.15 2.30
C TYR A 270 10.37 -2.02 1.05
N THR A 271 9.41 -2.93 0.89
CA THR A 271 9.25 -3.73 -0.32
C THR A 271 7.76 -3.94 -0.57
N HIS A 272 7.39 -4.58 -1.66
CA HIS A 272 6.02 -5.07 -1.83
C HIS A 272 5.99 -6.58 -1.58
N PHE A 273 5.07 -7.00 -0.71
CA PHE A 273 4.90 -8.41 -0.31
C PHE A 273 3.42 -8.85 -0.29
N THR A 274 2.49 -7.93 -0.05
CA THR A 274 1.10 -8.25 0.29
C THR A 274 0.16 -8.54 -0.90
N SER A 275 0.65 -8.59 -2.13
CA SER A 275 -0.17 -8.77 -3.34
C SER A 275 0.50 -9.61 -4.45
N PRO A 276 0.99 -10.84 -4.15
CA PRO A 276 1.70 -11.70 -5.11
C PRO A 276 0.85 -12.15 -6.30
N ILE A 277 -0.48 -12.10 -6.19
CA ILE A 277 -1.39 -12.45 -7.30
C ILE A 277 -1.31 -11.44 -8.46
N ARG A 278 -1.01 -10.17 -8.16
CA ARG A 278 -1.12 -9.05 -9.11
C ARG A 278 0.17 -8.26 -9.31
N ARG A 279 1.24 -8.58 -8.56
CA ARG A 279 2.54 -7.91 -8.66
C ARG A 279 3.67 -8.93 -8.56
N TYR A 280 4.56 -8.90 -9.54
CA TYR A 280 5.66 -9.86 -9.61
C TYR A 280 6.76 -9.56 -8.58
N ALA A 281 6.93 -8.29 -8.17
CA ALA A 281 7.82 -7.90 -7.08
C ALA A 281 7.52 -8.68 -5.79
N ASP A 282 6.24 -8.81 -5.45
CA ASP A 282 5.78 -9.57 -4.29
C ASP A 282 6.15 -11.06 -4.41
N ILE A 283 6.14 -11.65 -5.61
CA ILE A 283 6.60 -13.05 -5.81
C ILE A 283 8.10 -13.19 -5.50
N ILE A 284 8.93 -12.23 -5.93
CA ILE A 284 10.36 -12.23 -5.62
C ILE A 284 10.58 -12.05 -4.11
N ALA A 285 9.87 -11.10 -3.49
CA ALA A 285 9.94 -10.88 -2.05
C ALA A 285 9.49 -12.11 -1.24
N HIS A 286 8.45 -12.83 -1.69
CA HIS A 286 8.02 -14.11 -1.09
C HIS A 286 9.13 -15.15 -1.15
N ARG A 287 9.79 -15.31 -2.30
CA ARG A 287 10.89 -16.27 -2.46
C ARG A 287 12.08 -15.92 -1.57
N GLN A 288 12.49 -14.65 -1.52
CA GLN A 288 13.58 -14.20 -0.65
C GLN A 288 13.22 -14.37 0.84
N LEU A 289 11.99 -14.04 1.24
CA LEU A 289 11.53 -14.22 2.62
C LEU A 289 11.54 -15.70 3.03
N LEU A 290 11.06 -16.58 2.17
CA LEU A 290 10.98 -18.01 2.46
C LEU A 290 12.38 -18.66 2.52
N MET A 291 13.31 -18.21 1.69
CA MET A 291 14.73 -18.57 1.84
C MET A 291 15.32 -18.07 3.15
N CYS A 292 15.01 -16.83 3.54
CA CYS A 292 15.47 -16.24 4.80
C CYS A 292 15.07 -17.08 6.03
N VAL A 293 13.88 -17.67 6.02
CA VAL A 293 13.36 -18.51 7.11
C VAL A 293 13.65 -20.00 6.92
N GLN A 294 14.50 -20.36 5.95
CA GLN A 294 14.89 -21.75 5.66
C GLN A 294 13.69 -22.66 5.40
N ASP A 295 12.67 -22.16 4.69
CA ASP A 295 11.51 -22.98 4.28
C ASP A 295 11.98 -24.21 3.48
N PRO A 296 11.73 -25.45 3.93
CA PRO A 296 12.32 -26.65 3.34
C PRO A 296 12.02 -26.80 1.85
N THR A 297 10.80 -26.47 1.43
CA THR A 297 10.38 -26.53 0.03
C THR A 297 11.15 -25.52 -0.82
N THR A 298 11.32 -24.30 -0.33
CA THR A 298 12.02 -23.23 -1.06
C THR A 298 13.52 -23.49 -1.13
N VAL A 299 14.13 -23.99 -0.05
CA VAL A 299 15.54 -24.39 -0.02
C VAL A 299 15.81 -25.52 -1.01
N LYS A 300 14.95 -26.55 -1.03
CA LYS A 300 15.06 -27.66 -1.97
C LYS A 300 14.96 -27.20 -3.42
N ASP A 301 13.96 -26.37 -3.75
CA ASP A 301 13.78 -25.82 -5.10
C ASP A 301 15.00 -25.01 -5.56
N ALA A 302 15.57 -24.19 -4.66
CA ALA A 302 16.78 -23.42 -4.93
C ALA A 302 18.02 -24.30 -5.17
N GLN A 303 18.13 -25.44 -4.50
CA GLN A 303 19.22 -26.40 -4.69
C GLN A 303 19.10 -27.17 -6.01
N GLU A 304 17.88 -27.63 -6.35
CA GLU A 304 17.63 -28.45 -7.54
C GLU A 304 17.66 -27.64 -8.84
N ARG A 305 17.11 -26.42 -8.83
CA ARG A 305 16.93 -25.60 -10.05
C ARG A 305 17.88 -24.42 -10.14
N GLY A 306 18.67 -24.18 -9.09
CA GLY A 306 19.39 -22.94 -8.89
C GLY A 306 18.46 -21.79 -8.52
N SER A 307 19.02 -20.74 -7.91
CA SER A 307 18.24 -19.56 -7.53
C SER A 307 18.84 -18.29 -8.13
N VAL A 308 18.04 -17.61 -8.94
CA VAL A 308 18.35 -16.27 -9.46
C VAL A 308 18.36 -15.19 -8.37
N MET A 309 17.90 -15.51 -7.16
CA MET A 309 17.74 -14.57 -6.04
C MET A 309 19.08 -14.08 -5.45
N PHE A 310 20.18 -14.76 -5.77
CA PHE A 310 21.52 -14.45 -5.27
C PHE A 310 22.37 -13.65 -6.27
N LYS A 311 21.81 -13.26 -7.42
CA LYS A 311 22.55 -12.52 -8.46
C LYS A 311 22.05 -11.08 -8.54
N ASP A 312 22.85 -10.13 -8.06
CA ASP A 312 22.49 -8.70 -8.03
C ASP A 312 22.04 -8.18 -9.40
N ARG A 313 22.85 -8.42 -10.45
CA ARG A 313 22.51 -8.03 -11.82
C ARG A 313 21.13 -8.53 -12.26
N THR A 314 20.79 -9.78 -11.93
CA THR A 314 19.48 -10.34 -12.29
C THR A 314 18.34 -9.67 -11.52
N ILE A 315 18.53 -9.37 -10.23
CA ILE A 315 17.53 -8.63 -9.46
C ILE A 315 17.40 -7.19 -9.98
N SER A 316 18.50 -6.54 -10.34
CA SER A 316 18.50 -5.21 -10.95
C SER A 316 17.72 -5.19 -12.27
N ASP A 317 17.99 -6.12 -13.18
CA ASP A 317 17.27 -6.25 -14.46
C ASP A 317 15.75 -6.48 -14.22
N ILE A 318 15.41 -7.27 -13.21
CA ILE A 318 14.01 -7.48 -12.80
C ILE A 318 13.40 -6.17 -12.29
N CYS A 319 14.11 -5.42 -11.43
CA CYS A 319 13.67 -4.13 -10.91
C CYS A 319 13.40 -3.11 -12.03
N ASP A 320 14.29 -3.01 -13.02
CA ASP A 320 14.13 -2.10 -14.15
C ASP A 320 12.89 -2.44 -14.98
N ASN A 321 12.69 -3.72 -15.30
CA ASN A 321 11.49 -4.16 -15.99
C ASN A 321 10.21 -3.95 -15.16
N LEU A 322 10.26 -4.16 -13.83
CA LEU A 322 9.13 -3.89 -12.94
C LEU A 322 8.77 -2.40 -12.89
N ASN A 323 9.78 -1.53 -12.82
CA ASN A 323 9.61 -0.08 -12.85
C ASN A 323 8.97 0.37 -14.16
N HIS A 324 9.53 -0.09 -15.29
CA HIS A 324 8.97 0.18 -16.61
C HIS A 324 7.52 -0.30 -16.72
N LYS A 325 7.23 -1.57 -16.42
CA LYS A 325 5.85 -2.11 -16.51
C LYS A 325 4.88 -1.43 -15.54
N SER A 326 5.35 -1.00 -14.37
CA SER A 326 4.51 -0.25 -13.43
C SER A 326 4.18 1.14 -13.95
N ARG A 327 5.11 1.81 -14.65
CA ARG A 327 4.87 3.11 -15.26
C ARG A 327 3.89 3.00 -16.43
N GLU A 328 4.12 2.07 -17.34
CA GLU A 328 3.22 1.80 -18.47
C GLU A 328 1.81 1.43 -18.01
N SER A 329 1.69 0.64 -16.95
CA SER A 329 0.38 0.30 -16.37
C SER A 329 -0.36 1.54 -15.83
N LYS A 330 0.34 2.51 -15.26
CA LYS A 330 -0.28 3.75 -14.76
C LYS A 330 -0.74 4.65 -15.91
N PHE A 331 0.07 4.76 -16.96
CA PHE A 331 -0.32 5.50 -18.17
C PHE A 331 -1.55 4.86 -18.81
N ALA A 332 -1.55 3.55 -19.03
CA ALA A 332 -2.72 2.84 -19.56
C ALA A 332 -3.98 3.03 -18.70
N GLN A 333 -3.85 2.98 -17.36
CA GLN A 333 -4.98 3.22 -16.45
C GLN A 333 -5.51 4.66 -16.56
N ARG A 334 -4.62 5.65 -16.60
CA ARG A 334 -4.97 7.06 -16.74
C ARG A 334 -5.65 7.32 -18.08
N ASP A 335 -5.04 6.90 -19.18
CA ASP A 335 -5.53 7.15 -20.53
C ASP A 335 -6.87 6.42 -20.75
N SER A 336 -7.04 5.23 -20.15
CA SER A 336 -8.34 4.55 -20.12
C SER A 336 -9.38 5.29 -19.28
N THR A 337 -8.99 5.94 -18.19
CA THR A 337 -9.92 6.73 -17.38
C THR A 337 -10.35 7.98 -18.14
N GLU A 338 -9.42 8.66 -18.79
CA GLU A 338 -9.67 9.85 -19.62
C GLU A 338 -10.59 9.54 -20.80
N LEU A 339 -10.43 8.38 -21.45
CA LEU A 339 -11.33 7.93 -22.53
C LEU A 339 -12.78 7.72 -22.08
N PHE A 340 -13.00 7.37 -20.81
CA PHE A 340 -14.33 7.08 -20.26
C PHE A 340 -14.97 8.30 -19.57
N GLN A 341 -14.24 9.41 -19.42
CA GLN A 341 -14.74 10.71 -18.96
C GLN A 341 -15.29 11.50 -20.15
#